data_AF-A0A7W1USY6-F1
#
_entry.id   AF-A0A7W1USY6-F1
#
_cell.length_a   1.000
_cell.length_b   1.000
_cell.length_c   1.000
_cell.angle_alpha   90.00
_cell.angle_beta   90.00
_cell.angle_gamma   90.00
#
_symmetry.space_group_name_H-M   'P 1'
#
loop_
_entity.id
_entity.type
_entity.pdbx_description
1 polymer ?
#
loop_
_entity_poly.entity_id
_entity_poly.type
_entity_poly.pdbx_seq_one_letter_code
_entity_poly.pdbx_strand_id
1 'polypeptide(L)'
;MAERRTGGRATGETRGTDEPTTAERDGIGERVAELGEFIKVQRQIASMSVRRLAELAGMSNPYLSQIERGLRRPSAEILQQLAKALQISAETLYVRAGFLSDDAEPMSQVRDAIAADRRLTAEQKQALRNVYDSFVGTDR
;
A
#
# COMPACT_ATOMS: atom_id res chain seq x y z
N MET A 1 1.22 -43.45 -53.81
CA MET A 1 1.84 -42.15 -54.13
C MET A 1 1.19 -41.11 -53.23
N ALA A 2 1.84 -40.80 -52.11
CA ALA A 2 2.57 -39.55 -51.86
C ALA A 2 1.59 -38.38 -51.55
N GLU A 3 1.23 -38.16 -50.28
CA GLU A 3 1.94 -37.34 -49.28
C GLU A 3 2.39 -35.95 -49.78
N ARG A 4 1.82 -34.90 -49.15
CA ARG A 4 2.50 -33.70 -48.62
C ARG A 4 1.49 -32.95 -47.72
N ARG A 5 1.78 -32.84 -46.41
CA ARG A 5 2.34 -31.67 -45.68
C ARG A 5 1.31 -30.54 -45.55
N THR A 6 1.08 -29.84 -44.44
CA THR A 6 1.77 -29.61 -43.16
C THR A 6 0.84 -28.66 -42.39
N GLY A 7 0.63 -28.83 -41.10
CA GLY A 7 1.06 -27.79 -40.17
C GLY A 7 0.16 -27.77 -38.95
N GLY A 8 0.61 -28.44 -37.89
CA GLY A 8 0.15 -28.14 -36.55
C GLY A 8 0.65 -26.77 -36.12
N ARG A 9 -0.13 -26.10 -35.27
CA ARG A 9 0.41 -25.09 -34.37
C ARG A 9 0.00 -25.48 -32.96
N ALA A 10 1.00 -26.00 -32.25
CA ALA A 10 1.06 -26.09 -30.81
C ALA A 10 1.23 -24.69 -30.21
N THR A 11 1.33 -24.67 -28.88
CA THR A 11 1.73 -23.57 -27.99
C THR A 11 0.62 -22.55 -27.76
N GLY A 12 0.00 -22.47 -26.58
CA GLY A 12 0.62 -22.55 -25.26
C GLY A 12 1.14 -21.16 -24.91
N GLU A 13 0.22 -20.19 -24.79
CA GLU A 13 0.54 -18.91 -24.19
C GLU A 13 0.45 -19.10 -22.68
N THR A 14 1.62 -19.40 -22.14
CA THR A 14 2.03 -19.23 -20.76
C THR A 14 1.47 -17.91 -20.22
N ARG A 15 0.56 -18.06 -19.25
CA ARG A 15 0.24 -17.09 -18.22
C ARG A 15 1.56 -16.64 -17.58
N GLY A 16 2.10 -15.52 -18.06
CA GLY A 16 3.26 -14.86 -17.45
C GLY A 16 2.85 -14.40 -16.07
N THR A 17 3.26 -15.14 -15.05
CA THR A 17 3.35 -14.62 -13.70
C THR A 17 4.50 -13.62 -13.73
N ASP A 18 4.20 -12.33 -13.58
CA ASP A 18 5.17 -11.30 -13.23
C ASP A 18 5.88 -11.75 -11.95
N GLU A 19 6.99 -12.46 -12.08
CA GLU A 19 7.88 -12.69 -10.95
C GLU A 19 8.68 -11.41 -10.73
N PRO A 20 8.61 -10.80 -9.54
CA PRO A 20 9.34 -9.57 -9.26
C PRO A 20 10.85 -9.80 -9.40
N THR A 21 11.53 -8.82 -9.99
CA THR A 21 12.98 -8.81 -10.21
C THR A 21 13.72 -8.84 -8.86
N THR A 22 14.97 -9.33 -8.81
CA THR A 22 15.78 -9.40 -7.57
C THR A 22 15.83 -8.07 -6.81
N ALA A 23 16.00 -6.95 -7.51
CA ALA A 23 16.00 -5.61 -6.90
C ALA A 23 14.63 -5.22 -6.30
N GLU A 24 13.52 -5.65 -6.90
CA GLU A 24 12.18 -5.42 -6.37
C GLU A 24 11.90 -6.30 -5.14
N ARG A 25 12.40 -7.55 -5.13
CA ARG A 25 12.32 -8.44 -3.97
C ARG A 25 13.08 -7.87 -2.77
N ASP A 26 14.27 -7.32 -3.01
CA ASP A 26 15.08 -6.68 -1.97
C ASP A 26 14.39 -5.43 -1.42
N GLY A 27 13.86 -4.56 -2.29
CA GLY A 27 13.10 -3.37 -1.87
C GLY A 27 11.78 -3.70 -1.15
N ILE A 28 11.11 -4.81 -1.50
CA ILE A 28 9.93 -5.29 -0.76
C ILE A 28 10.33 -5.78 0.63
N GLY A 29 11.46 -6.49 0.75
CA GLY A 29 11.98 -6.97 2.03
C GLY A 29 12.30 -5.82 3.00
N GLU A 30 12.94 -4.78 2.49
CA GLU A 30 13.29 -3.58 3.26
C GLU A 30 12.04 -2.87 3.82
N ARG A 31 11.03 -2.60 2.97
CA ARG A 31 9.77 -1.98 3.43
C ARG A 31 9.03 -2.80 4.46
N VAL A 32 9.05 -4.13 4.34
CA VAL A 32 8.39 -5.02 5.32
C VAL A 32 9.11 -4.96 6.67
N ALA A 33 10.45 -4.85 6.68
CA ALA A 33 11.23 -4.65 7.89
C ALA A 33 10.96 -3.29 8.54
N GLU A 34 10.92 -2.20 7.75
CA GLU A 34 10.60 -0.86 8.24
C GLU A 34 9.20 -0.77 8.85
N LEU A 35 8.20 -1.34 8.18
CA LEU A 35 6.84 -1.46 8.69
C LEU A 35 6.80 -2.22 10.03
N GLY A 36 7.51 -3.34 10.10
CA GLY A 36 7.61 -4.15 11.31
C GLY A 36 8.18 -3.37 12.50
N GLU A 37 9.28 -2.66 12.26
CA GLU A 37 9.91 -1.82 13.30
C GLU A 37 9.00 -0.67 13.71
N PHE A 38 8.30 -0.03 12.76
CA PHE A 38 7.32 1.01 13.08
C PHE A 38 6.21 0.51 14.00
N ILE A 39 5.62 -0.65 13.71
CA ILE A 39 4.58 -1.28 14.54
C ILE A 39 5.11 -1.53 15.95
N LYS A 40 6.34 -2.05 16.06
CA LYS A 40 7.02 -2.31 17.33
C LYS A 40 7.22 -1.02 18.14
N VAL A 41 7.65 0.06 17.51
CA VAL A 41 7.82 1.37 18.16
C VAL A 41 6.49 1.92 18.65
N GLN A 42 5.44 1.92 17.80
CA GLN A 42 4.10 2.40 18.21
C GLN A 42 3.55 1.60 19.39
N ARG A 43 3.74 0.28 19.39
CA ARG A 43 3.36 -0.59 20.50
C ARG A 43 4.09 -0.21 21.80
N GLN A 44 5.39 0.08 21.72
CA GLN A 44 6.20 0.47 22.87
C GLN A 44 5.80 1.84 23.41
N ILE A 45 5.52 2.82 22.54
CA ILE A 45 4.99 4.15 22.92
C ILE A 45 3.67 3.98 23.69
N ALA A 46 2.79 3.10 23.22
CA ALA A 46 1.54 2.76 23.89
C ALA A 46 1.73 1.85 25.13
N SER A 47 2.97 1.57 25.54
CA SER A 47 3.32 0.73 26.70
C SER A 47 2.69 -0.67 26.67
N MET A 48 2.48 -1.21 25.47
CA MET A 48 1.88 -2.53 25.28
C MET A 48 2.96 -3.61 25.12
N SER A 49 2.74 -4.76 25.75
CA SER A 49 3.48 -5.98 25.40
C SER A 49 3.03 -6.49 24.03
N VAL A 50 3.87 -7.27 23.34
CA VAL A 50 3.48 -7.94 22.07
C VAL A 50 2.22 -8.78 22.28
N ARG A 51 2.10 -9.44 23.43
CA ARG A 51 0.92 -10.24 23.76
C ARG A 51 -0.33 -9.37 23.85
N ARG A 52 -0.24 -8.21 24.50
CA ARG A 52 -1.38 -7.30 24.64
C ARG A 52 -1.84 -6.75 23.29
N LEU A 53 -0.92 -6.34 22.42
CA LEU A 53 -1.28 -5.87 21.08
C LEU A 53 -1.91 -6.99 20.24
N ALA A 54 -1.36 -8.20 20.30
CA ALA A 54 -1.91 -9.35 19.58
C ALA A 54 -3.36 -9.65 20.01
N GLU A 55 -3.64 -9.63 21.33
CA GLU A 55 -4.99 -9.79 21.87
C GLU A 55 -5.94 -8.71 21.36
N LEU A 56 -5.54 -7.43 21.40
CA LEU A 56 -6.36 -6.31 20.92
C LEU A 56 -6.61 -6.33 19.41
N ALA A 57 -5.62 -6.78 18.64
CA ALA A 57 -5.72 -6.92 17.19
C ALA A 57 -6.46 -8.20 16.76
N GLY A 58 -6.79 -9.11 17.68
CA GLY A 58 -7.42 -10.40 17.33
C GLY A 58 -6.48 -11.37 16.62
N MET A 59 -5.18 -11.29 16.90
CA MET A 59 -4.12 -12.04 16.22
C MET A 59 -3.37 -12.98 17.17
N SER A 60 -2.70 -13.98 16.61
CA SER A 60 -1.80 -14.80 17.42
C SER A 60 -0.50 -14.05 17.73
N ASN A 61 0.02 -14.23 18.95
CA ASN A 61 1.29 -13.62 19.36
C ASN A 61 2.48 -14.01 18.45
N PRO A 62 2.65 -15.28 18.02
CA PRO A 62 3.71 -15.64 17.08
C PRO A 62 3.61 -14.89 15.75
N TYR A 63 2.41 -14.67 15.23
CA TYR A 63 2.22 -13.99 13.95
C TYR A 63 2.54 -12.50 14.05
N LEU A 64 2.09 -11.81 15.10
CA LEU A 64 2.49 -10.42 15.35
C LEU A 64 4.01 -10.28 15.52
N SER A 65 4.66 -11.20 16.25
CA SER A 65 6.11 -11.19 16.39
C SER A 65 6.85 -11.38 15.06
N GLN A 66 6.28 -12.13 14.11
CA GLN A 66 6.86 -12.24 12.76
C GLN A 66 6.71 -10.94 11.97
N ILE A 67 5.58 -10.25 12.11
CA ILE A 67 5.35 -8.94 11.47
C ILE A 67 6.33 -7.89 12.03
N GLU A 68 6.45 -7.76 13.35
CA GLU A 68 7.37 -6.79 13.98
C GLU A 68 8.85 -6.99 13.60
N ARG A 69 9.23 -8.20 13.18
CA ARG A 69 10.59 -8.53 12.73
C ARG A 69 10.76 -8.43 11.21
N GLY A 70 9.74 -8.01 10.48
CA GLY A 70 9.77 -7.95 9.01
C GLY A 70 9.76 -9.31 8.32
N LEU A 71 9.46 -10.41 9.02
CA LEU A 71 9.49 -11.76 8.45
C LEU A 71 8.20 -12.12 7.71
N ARG A 72 7.15 -11.32 7.89
CA ARG A 72 5.84 -11.53 7.26
C ARG A 72 5.26 -10.21 6.79
N ARG A 73 4.84 -10.19 5.52
CA ARG A 73 4.05 -9.11 4.96
C ARG A 73 2.59 -9.25 5.43
N PRO A 74 2.05 -8.29 6.20
CA PRO A 74 0.65 -8.32 6.60
C PRO A 74 -0.28 -7.97 5.42
N SER A 75 -1.51 -8.48 5.45
CA SER A 75 -2.58 -8.07 4.52
C SER A 75 -3.19 -6.73 4.94
N ALA A 76 -3.96 -6.10 4.06
CA ALA A 76 -4.67 -4.86 4.37
C ALA A 76 -5.61 -5.01 5.58
N GLU A 77 -6.32 -6.15 5.70
CA GLU A 77 -7.19 -6.43 6.84
C GLU A 77 -6.40 -6.47 8.17
N ILE A 78 -5.24 -7.13 8.17
CA ILE A 78 -4.36 -7.18 9.34
C ILE A 78 -3.85 -5.77 9.70
N LEU A 79 -3.52 -4.96 8.70
CA LEU A 79 -3.12 -3.57 8.94
C LEU A 79 -4.25 -2.74 9.55
N GLN A 80 -5.52 -2.94 9.15
CA GLN A 80 -6.65 -2.27 9.79
C GLN A 80 -6.82 -2.68 11.25
N GLN A 81 -6.70 -3.97 11.54
CA GLN A 81 -6.79 -4.50 12.91
C GLN A 81 -5.69 -3.92 13.80
N LEU A 82 -4.45 -3.86 13.29
CA LEU A 82 -3.32 -3.26 14.00
C LEU A 82 -3.50 -1.75 14.19
N ALA A 83 -3.93 -1.02 13.16
CA ALA A 83 -4.20 0.42 13.26
C ALA A 83 -5.25 0.71 14.33
N LYS A 84 -6.34 -0.06 14.35
CA LYS A 84 -7.37 0.03 15.38
C LYS A 84 -6.82 -0.30 16.77
N ALA A 85 -6.02 -1.36 16.92
CA ALA A 85 -5.46 -1.73 18.22
C ALA A 85 -4.43 -0.70 18.74
N LEU A 86 -3.68 -0.08 17.85
CA LEU A 86 -2.70 0.97 18.14
C LEU A 86 -3.30 2.38 18.22
N GLN A 87 -4.59 2.55 17.86
CA GLN A 87 -5.28 3.84 17.80
C GLN A 87 -4.59 4.86 16.88
N ILE A 88 -4.13 4.39 15.71
CA ILE A 88 -3.52 5.23 14.65
C ILE A 88 -4.29 5.09 13.34
N SER A 89 -4.02 5.97 12.37
CA SER A 89 -4.62 5.87 11.04
C SER A 89 -4.13 4.61 10.31
N ALA A 90 -5.06 3.88 9.67
CA ALA A 90 -4.72 2.74 8.82
C ALA A 90 -3.90 3.16 7.58
N GLU A 91 -4.15 4.37 7.08
CA GLU A 91 -3.42 4.97 5.96
C GLU A 91 -1.90 5.04 6.25
N THR A 92 -1.53 5.43 7.48
CA THR A 92 -0.14 5.49 7.93
C THR A 92 0.58 4.15 7.78
N LEU A 93 -0.13 3.05 8.02
CA LEU A 93 0.40 1.69 7.85
C LEU A 93 0.39 1.26 6.37
N TYR A 94 -0.62 1.64 5.60
CA TYR A 94 -0.70 1.33 4.18
C TYR A 94 0.43 1.95 3.35
N VAL A 95 0.75 3.23 3.61
CA VAL A 95 1.86 3.93 2.97
C VAL A 95 3.17 3.21 3.24
N ARG A 96 3.47 2.93 4.53
CA ARG A 96 4.69 2.21 4.94
C ARG A 96 4.77 0.79 4.38
N ALA A 97 3.64 0.11 4.25
CA ALA A 97 3.56 -1.22 3.67
C ALA A 97 3.60 -1.21 2.12
N GLY A 98 3.67 -0.03 1.49
CA GLY A 98 3.66 0.15 0.04
C GLY A 98 2.34 -0.21 -0.63
N PHE A 99 1.24 -0.26 0.13
CA PHE A 99 -0.12 -0.36 -0.43
C PHE A 99 -0.59 0.96 -1.01
N LEU A 100 -0.03 2.07 -0.52
CA LEU A 100 -0.18 3.40 -1.07
C LEU A 100 1.22 3.91 -1.40
N SER A 101 1.42 4.42 -2.61
CA SER A 101 2.66 5.10 -2.96
C SER A 101 2.76 6.39 -2.15
N ASP A 102 3.95 6.74 -1.63
CA ASP A 102 4.24 8.11 -1.18
C ASP A 102 4.06 9.12 -2.35
N ASP A 103 4.11 8.62 -3.59
CA ASP A 103 3.80 9.33 -4.83
C ASP A 103 2.30 9.59 -5.06
N ALA A 104 1.42 9.20 -4.13
CA ALA A 104 0.12 9.85 -4.01
C ALA A 104 0.37 11.27 -3.50
N GLU A 105 0.97 12.08 -4.38
CA GLU A 105 1.25 13.48 -4.21
C GLU A 105 0.12 14.11 -3.39
N PRO A 106 0.40 14.91 -2.35
CA PRO A 106 -0.60 15.76 -1.71
C PRO A 106 -1.43 16.55 -2.74
N MET A 107 -0.84 16.78 -3.92
CA MET A 107 -1.51 17.31 -5.11
C MET A 107 -2.77 16.55 -5.52
N SER A 108 -2.81 15.22 -5.44
CA SER A 108 -3.99 14.42 -5.80
C SER A 108 -5.09 14.57 -4.75
N GLN A 109 -4.78 14.50 -3.46
CA GLN A 109 -5.79 14.50 -2.40
C GLN A 109 -6.68 15.76 -2.42
N VAL A 110 -6.08 16.94 -2.63
CA VAL A 110 -6.84 18.21 -2.72
C VAL A 110 -7.61 18.30 -4.04
N ARG A 111 -6.98 17.92 -5.17
CA ARG A 111 -7.65 17.92 -6.49
C ARG A 111 -8.84 16.96 -6.52
N ASP A 112 -8.70 15.79 -5.92
CA ASP A 112 -9.72 14.75 -5.82
C ASP A 112 -10.87 15.19 -4.90
N ALA A 113 -10.56 15.84 -3.78
CA ALA A 113 -11.57 16.43 -2.91
C ALA A 113 -12.41 17.51 -3.63
N ILE A 114 -11.77 18.39 -4.41
CA ILE A 114 -12.46 19.39 -5.22
C ILE A 114 -13.32 18.70 -6.30
N ALA A 115 -12.81 17.66 -6.95
CA ALA A 115 -13.53 16.92 -7.97
C ALA A 115 -14.76 16.18 -7.40
N ALA A 116 -14.66 15.62 -6.20
CA ALA A 116 -15.70 14.84 -5.54
C ALA A 116 -16.80 15.69 -4.86
N ASP A 117 -16.57 16.98 -4.56
CA ASP A 117 -17.56 17.81 -3.87
C ASP A 117 -18.81 18.04 -4.74
N ARG A 118 -19.96 17.55 -4.26
CA ARG A 118 -21.25 17.63 -4.97
C ARG A 118 -21.92 19.00 -4.87
N ARG A 119 -21.44 19.89 -3.98
CA ARG A 119 -21.96 21.25 -3.82
C ARG A 119 -21.41 22.22 -4.87
N LEU A 120 -20.34 21.83 -5.55
CA LEU A 120 -19.67 22.65 -6.55
C LEU A 120 -20.15 22.32 -7.97
N THR A 121 -20.39 23.37 -8.76
CA THR A 121 -20.60 23.24 -10.21
C THR A 121 -19.29 22.88 -10.92
N ALA A 122 -19.38 22.41 -12.17
CA ALA A 122 -18.19 22.09 -12.96
C ALA A 122 -17.23 23.30 -13.10
N GLU A 123 -17.79 24.49 -13.29
CA GLU A 123 -17.05 25.75 -13.39
C GLU A 123 -16.37 26.12 -12.07
N GLN A 124 -17.08 25.99 -10.93
CA GLN A 124 -16.52 26.25 -9.60
C GLN A 124 -15.38 25.28 -9.26
N LYS A 125 -15.53 24.00 -9.63
CA LYS A 125 -14.47 22.99 -9.48
C LYS A 125 -13.24 23.37 -10.31
N GLN A 126 -13.44 23.85 -11.53
CA GLN A 126 -12.35 24.28 -12.39
C GLN A 126 -11.65 25.53 -11.85
N ALA A 127 -12.40 26.52 -11.36
CA ALA A 127 -11.85 27.72 -10.75
C ALA A 127 -10.99 27.39 -9.52
N LEU A 128 -11.48 26.53 -8.62
CA LEU A 128 -10.74 26.10 -7.43
C LEU A 128 -9.47 25.33 -7.78
N ARG A 129 -9.51 24.45 -8.79
CA ARG A 129 -8.31 23.77 -9.30
C ARG A 129 -7.30 24.77 -9.84
N ASN A 130 -7.72 25.72 -10.66
CA ASN A 130 -6.81 26.72 -11.23
C ASN A 130 -6.13 27.58 -10.14
N VAL A 131 -6.88 27.98 -9.12
CA VAL A 131 -6.34 28.74 -7.97
C VAL A 131 -5.34 27.88 -7.19
N TYR A 132 -5.69 26.64 -6.87
CA TYR A 132 -4.78 25.69 -6.22
C TYR A 132 -3.49 25.49 -7.02
N ASP A 133 -3.62 25.31 -8.34
CA ASP A 133 -2.50 25.09 -9.26
C ASP A 133 -1.56 26.30 -9.31
N SER A 134 -2.10 27.51 -9.20
CA SER A 134 -1.30 28.74 -9.16
C SER A 134 -0.43 28.85 -7.89
N PHE A 135 -0.90 28.31 -6.76
CA PHE A 135 -0.16 28.33 -5.51
C PHE A 135 0.88 27.22 -5.40
N VAL A 136 0.62 26.06 -6.00
CA VAL A 136 1.51 24.90 -5.92
C VAL A 136 2.54 24.88 -7.07
N GLY A 137 2.21 25.46 -8.23
CA GLY A 137 3.05 25.43 -9.44
C GLY A 137 4.19 26.45 -9.52
N THR A 138 4.55 27.13 -8.42
CA THR A 138 5.55 28.23 -8.44
C THR A 138 6.90 27.87 -7.80
N ASP A 139 7.02 26.78 -7.04
CA ASP A 139 8.32 26.30 -6.55
C ASP A 139 8.91 25.29 -7.53
N ARG A 140 9.71 25.78 -8.49
CA ARG A 140 10.61 24.97 -9.31
C ARG A 140 11.96 25.66 -9.48
#